data_AF-A0A7K3RPJ5-F1
#
_entry.id   AF-A0A7K3RPJ5-F1
#
_cell.length_a   1.000
_cell.length_b   1.000
_cell.length_c   1.000
_cell.angle_alpha   90.00
_cell.angle_beta   90.00
_cell.angle_gamma   90.00
#
_symmetry.space_group_name_H-M   'P 1'
#
loop_
_entity.id
_entity.type
_entity.pdbx_description
1 polymer ?
#
loop_
_entity_poly.entity_id
_entity_poly.type
_entity_poly.pdbx_seq_one_letter_code
_entity_poly.pdbx_strand_id
1 'polypeptide(L)'
;MNREPEAHRGPEVLSGGLANAGAVLRRGDTVERPAPPHVALLHAHLRALREQGFDGVPVPLGVSASGHREQLSYVPGEVAVTPYPDRTWTDHALRSVGALLRRMHGAAAGVPFDRAAGWPAALADPEGATAPGAVVCHNDACLENVVFREGRAAALIDF
;
A
#
# COMPACT_ATOMS: atom_id res chain seq x y z
N MET A 1 -8.61 -4.20 -41.91
CA MET A 1 -8.64 -4.61 -40.50
C MET A 1 -7.94 -3.52 -39.71
N ASN A 2 -8.70 -2.47 -39.36
CA ASN A 2 -8.15 -1.31 -38.66
C ASN A 2 -8.03 -1.66 -37.18
N ARG A 3 -6.79 -1.76 -36.67
CA ARG A 3 -6.55 -1.64 -35.23
C ARG A 3 -6.80 -0.19 -34.87
N GLU A 4 -7.81 0.07 -34.05
CA GLU A 4 -7.95 1.36 -33.40
C GLU A 4 -6.71 1.62 -32.52
N PRO A 5 -6.15 2.83 -32.53
CA PRO A 5 -5.02 3.16 -31.67
C PRO A 5 -5.50 3.13 -30.21
N GLU A 6 -4.83 2.34 -29.37
CA GLU A 6 -4.99 2.43 -27.91
C GLU A 6 -4.78 3.89 -27.50
N ALA A 7 -5.87 4.54 -27.08
CA ALA A 7 -5.81 5.90 -26.61
C ALA A 7 -4.81 5.96 -25.45
N HIS A 8 -3.68 6.60 -25.68
CA HIS A 8 -2.69 6.91 -24.67
C HIS A 8 -3.32 7.93 -23.71
N ARG A 9 -4.13 7.45 -22.76
CA ARG A 9 -4.66 8.27 -21.68
C ARG A 9 -3.45 8.85 -20.95
N GLY A 10 -3.35 10.17 -20.94
CA GLY A 10 -2.35 10.87 -20.15
C GLY A 10 -2.41 10.44 -18.68
N PRO A 11 -1.34 10.73 -17.90
CA PRO A 11 -1.30 10.35 -16.50
C PRO A 11 -2.50 10.93 -15.74
N GLU A 12 -3.19 10.08 -15.00
CA GLU A 12 -4.26 10.48 -14.09
C GLU A 12 -3.64 10.83 -12.74
N VAL A 13 -3.87 12.05 -12.25
CA VAL A 13 -3.48 12.41 -10.88
C VAL A 13 -4.46 11.73 -9.93
N LEU A 14 -3.95 10.88 -9.04
CA LEU A 14 -4.79 10.25 -8.04
C LEU A 14 -5.01 11.24 -6.89
N SER A 15 -6.28 11.54 -6.61
CA SER A 15 -6.68 12.26 -5.41
C SER A 15 -6.63 11.32 -4.21
N GLY A 16 -5.50 11.32 -3.50
CA GLY A 16 -5.26 10.52 -2.28
C GLY A 16 -3.84 10.77 -1.73
N GLY A 17 -3.63 10.49 -0.45
CA GLY A 17 -2.36 10.70 0.27
C GLY A 17 -2.11 12.15 0.68
N LEU A 18 -2.39 12.50 1.94
CA LEU A 18 -2.16 13.85 2.48
C LEU A 18 -0.70 14.31 2.29
N ALA A 19 0.24 13.36 2.45
CA ALA A 19 1.67 13.64 2.37
C ALA A 19 2.18 13.85 0.92
N ASN A 20 1.47 13.34 -0.09
CA ASN A 20 1.91 13.31 -1.49
C ASN A 20 0.88 13.91 -2.46
N ALA A 21 0.00 14.79 -1.95
CA ALA A 21 -1.10 15.36 -2.71
C ALA A 21 -0.60 15.99 -4.03
N GLY A 22 -1.19 15.57 -5.16
CA GLY A 22 -0.82 16.03 -6.50
C GLY A 22 0.45 15.41 -7.10
N ALA A 23 1.19 14.60 -6.33
CA ALA A 23 2.43 13.95 -6.78
C ALA A 23 2.27 12.46 -7.10
N VAL A 24 1.08 11.88 -6.92
CA VAL A 24 0.76 10.48 -7.24
C VAL A 24 0.10 10.41 -8.61
N LEU A 25 0.75 9.72 -9.54
CA LEU A 25 0.36 9.64 -10.94
C LEU A 25 0.05 8.19 -11.30
N ARG A 26 -1.10 7.94 -11.89
CA ARG A 26 -1.45 6.64 -12.46
C ARG A 26 -1.27 6.67 -13.98
N ARG A 27 -0.63 5.64 -14.52
CA ARG A 27 -0.51 5.35 -15.96
C ARG A 27 -0.91 3.91 -16.20
N GLY A 28 -2.13 3.70 -16.70
CA GLY A 28 -2.70 2.36 -16.86
C GLY A 28 -2.74 1.62 -15.51
N ASP A 29 -1.99 0.53 -15.40
CA ASP A 29 -1.91 -0.32 -14.20
C ASP A 29 -0.71 0.01 -13.30
N THR A 30 -0.01 1.11 -13.56
CA THR A 30 1.12 1.56 -12.76
C THR A 30 0.77 2.84 -12.01
N VAL A 31 1.14 2.89 -10.74
CA VAL A 31 1.18 4.10 -9.91
C VAL A 31 2.63 4.52 -9.72
N GLU A 32 2.93 5.75 -10.10
CA GLU A 32 4.20 6.41 -9.81
C GLU A 32 3.98 7.44 -8.69
N ARG A 33 4.84 7.42 -7.67
CA ARG A 33 4.82 8.41 -6.57
C ARG A 33 6.24 8.73 -6.11
N PRO A 34 6.48 9.80 -5.32
CA PRO A 34 7.79 10.03 -4.72
C PRO A 34 8.29 8.78 -3.98
N ALA A 35 9.52 8.37 -4.23
CA ALA A 35 10.11 7.22 -3.55
C ALA A 35 10.45 7.61 -2.10
N PRO A 36 10.03 6.82 -1.09
CA PRO A 36 10.50 7.05 0.28
C PRO A 36 12.00 6.72 0.38
N PRO A 37 12.74 7.30 1.35
CA PRO A 37 14.17 7.04 1.53
C PRO A 37 14.53 5.54 1.68
N HIS A 38 13.60 4.74 2.21
CA HIS A 38 13.74 3.31 2.46
C HIS A 38 13.09 2.43 1.38
N VAL A 39 12.85 2.95 0.17
CA VAL A 39 12.13 2.26 -0.91
C VAL A 39 12.65 0.85 -1.23
N ALA A 40 13.97 0.63 -1.15
CA ALA A 40 14.54 -0.69 -1.41
C ALA A 40 14.07 -1.74 -0.38
N LEU A 41 14.01 -1.37 0.89
CA LEU A 41 13.51 -2.22 1.98
C LEU A 41 12.02 -2.42 1.88
N LEU A 42 11.28 -1.34 1.61
CA LEU A 42 9.85 -1.38 1.38
C LEU A 42 9.51 -2.36 0.25
N HIS A 43 10.15 -2.23 -0.92
CA HIS A 43 9.90 -3.10 -2.07
C HIS A 43 10.25 -4.55 -1.80
N ALA A 44 11.36 -4.81 -1.09
CA ALA A 44 11.72 -6.17 -0.67
C ALA A 44 10.65 -6.76 0.26
N HIS A 45 10.16 -5.99 1.23
CA HIS A 45 9.12 -6.42 2.15
C HIS A 45 7.78 -6.69 1.45
N LEU A 46 7.34 -5.80 0.56
CA LEU A 46 6.10 -5.99 -0.21
C LEU A 46 6.16 -7.25 -1.08
N ARG A 47 7.31 -7.57 -1.69
CA ARG A 47 7.50 -8.85 -2.41
C ARG A 47 7.42 -10.04 -1.47
N ALA A 48 8.11 -9.98 -0.33
CA ALA A 48 8.11 -11.06 0.65
C ALA A 48 6.71 -11.33 1.23
N LEU A 49 5.91 -10.29 1.51
CA LEU A 49 4.51 -10.46 1.93
C LEU A 49 3.70 -11.25 0.90
N ARG A 50 3.89 -10.95 -0.38
CA ARG A 50 3.20 -11.67 -1.48
C ARG A 50 3.68 -13.11 -1.61
N GLU A 51 4.98 -13.37 -1.43
CA GLU A 51 5.55 -14.72 -1.40
C GLU A 51 5.01 -15.55 -0.22
N GLN A 52 4.70 -14.90 0.91
CA GLN A 52 4.00 -15.51 2.05
C GLN A 52 2.47 -15.63 1.85
N GLY A 53 1.96 -15.31 0.65
CA GLY A 53 0.55 -15.47 0.29
C GLY A 53 -0.35 -14.29 0.66
N PHE A 54 0.21 -13.13 1.04
CA PHE A 54 -0.56 -11.91 1.24
C PHE A 54 -0.61 -11.07 -0.05
N ASP A 55 -1.73 -11.15 -0.75
CA ASP A 55 -1.98 -10.45 -2.01
C ASP A 55 -2.58 -9.04 -1.85
N GLY A 56 -2.90 -8.64 -0.61
CA GLY A 56 -3.50 -7.35 -0.25
C GLY A 56 -2.51 -6.18 -0.20
N VAL A 57 -1.49 -6.18 -1.05
CA VAL A 57 -0.50 -5.10 -1.23
C VAL A 57 -0.24 -4.85 -2.72
N PRO A 58 0.16 -3.63 -3.11
CA PRO A 58 0.64 -3.37 -4.46
C PRO A 58 1.91 -4.18 -4.78
N VAL A 59 2.10 -4.51 -6.06
CA VAL A 59 3.30 -5.15 -6.58
C VAL A 59 4.38 -4.09 -6.84
N PRO A 60 5.59 -4.21 -6.27
CA PRO A 60 6.67 -3.29 -6.58
C PRO A 60 7.26 -3.54 -7.97
N LEU A 61 7.12 -2.55 -8.85
CA LEU A 61 7.57 -2.62 -10.25
C LEU A 61 8.99 -2.07 -10.44
N GLY A 62 9.42 -1.18 -9.54
CA GLY A 62 10.79 -0.66 -9.52
C GLY A 62 10.85 0.81 -9.10
N VAL A 63 11.98 1.44 -9.35
CA VAL A 63 12.19 2.89 -9.17
C VAL A 63 12.50 3.53 -10.51
N SER A 64 12.14 4.81 -10.68
CA SER A 64 12.48 5.57 -11.88
C SER A 64 14.00 5.64 -12.07
N ALA A 65 14.45 5.90 -13.29
CA ALA A 65 15.89 6.05 -13.59
C ALA A 65 16.59 7.13 -12.74
N SER A 66 15.85 8.17 -12.32
CA SER A 66 16.33 9.21 -11.41
C SER A 66 16.39 8.77 -9.93
N GLY A 67 15.79 7.65 -9.57
CA GLY A 67 15.66 7.17 -8.19
C GLY A 67 14.64 7.94 -7.33
N HIS A 68 14.09 9.06 -7.82
CA HIS A 68 13.21 9.92 -7.05
C HIS A 68 11.75 9.45 -6.98
N ARG A 69 11.35 8.50 -7.82
CA ARG A 69 9.98 7.97 -7.86
C ARG A 69 10.00 6.47 -7.78
N GLU A 70 9.07 5.91 -7.03
CA GLU A 70 8.79 4.49 -7.05
C GLU A 70 7.62 4.18 -7.97
N GLN A 71 7.61 2.96 -8.49
CA GLN A 71 6.59 2.41 -9.36
C GLN A 71 5.98 1.18 -8.68
N LEU A 72 4.66 1.23 -8.49
CA LEU A 72 3.86 0.19 -7.85
C LEU A 72 2.72 -0.18 -8.80
N SER A 73 2.20 -1.41 -8.72
CA SER A 73 0.96 -1.73 -9.43
C SER A 73 -0.21 -0.94 -8.84
N TYR A 74 -1.07 -0.40 -9.70
CA TYR A 74 -2.37 0.11 -9.29
C TYR A 74 -3.21 -1.04 -8.70
N VAL A 75 -3.85 -0.78 -7.57
CA VAL A 75 -4.77 -1.73 -6.93
C VAL A 75 -6.19 -1.29 -7.24
N PRO A 76 -6.96 -2.03 -8.07
CA PRO A 76 -8.34 -1.67 -8.39
C PRO A 76 -9.22 -1.68 -7.14
N GLY A 77 -10.07 -0.66 -7.01
CA GLY A 77 -11.06 -0.55 -5.94
C GLY A 77 -11.31 0.90 -5.56
N GLU A 78 -12.04 1.09 -4.47
CA GLU A 78 -12.43 2.38 -3.93
C GLU A 78 -11.62 2.68 -2.67
N VAL A 79 -11.09 3.89 -2.56
CA VAL A 79 -10.50 4.40 -1.32
C VAL A 79 -11.49 5.37 -0.70
N ALA A 80 -11.65 5.29 0.62
CA ALA A 80 -12.50 6.23 1.34
C ALA A 80 -11.78 7.59 1.44
N VAL A 81 -12.44 8.65 1.02
CA VAL A 81 -11.95 10.03 1.17
C VAL A 81 -13.01 10.89 1.84
N THR A 82 -12.63 12.01 2.43
CA THR A 82 -13.57 12.91 3.12
C THR A 82 -14.50 13.63 2.11
N PRO A 83 -15.81 13.77 2.41
CA PRO A 83 -16.53 13.17 3.54
C PRO A 83 -16.65 11.65 3.38
N TYR A 84 -16.25 10.90 4.42
CA TYR A 84 -16.19 9.45 4.34
C TYR A 84 -17.59 8.86 4.10
N PRO A 85 -17.76 7.97 3.11
CA PRO A 85 -19.07 7.43 2.79
C PRO A 85 -19.62 6.51 3.89
N ASP A 86 -20.93 6.53 4.17
CA ASP A 86 -21.56 5.72 5.23
C ASP A 86 -21.17 4.23 5.22
N ARG A 87 -20.94 3.66 4.03
CA ARG A 87 -20.51 2.25 3.87
C ARG A 87 -19.21 1.91 4.61
N THR A 88 -18.33 2.88 4.85
CA THR A 88 -17.05 2.69 5.56
C THR A 88 -17.21 2.70 7.08
N TRP A 89 -18.35 3.19 7.59
CA TRP A 89 -18.67 3.26 9.02
C TRP A 89 -19.51 2.08 9.51
N THR A 90 -19.52 0.98 8.74
CA THR A 90 -20.27 -0.21 9.11
C THR A 90 -19.42 -1.20 9.89
N ASP A 91 -20.08 -1.93 10.79
CA ASP A 91 -19.55 -3.11 11.47
C ASP A 91 -18.93 -4.13 10.49
N HIS A 92 -19.51 -4.28 9.31
CA HIS A 92 -18.99 -5.14 8.25
C HIS A 92 -17.65 -4.61 7.71
N ALA A 93 -17.57 -3.31 7.40
CA ALA A 93 -16.32 -2.69 6.95
C ALA A 93 -15.22 -2.84 8.02
N LEU A 94 -15.51 -2.51 9.28
CA LEU A 94 -14.58 -2.64 10.40
C LEU A 94 -14.04 -4.07 10.54
N ARG A 95 -14.92 -5.08 10.53
CA ARG A 95 -14.52 -6.50 10.59
C ARG A 95 -13.65 -6.90 9.40
N SER A 96 -13.96 -6.39 8.20
CA SER A 96 -13.18 -6.68 6.99
C SER A 96 -11.77 -6.09 7.05
N VAL A 97 -11.61 -4.85 7.55
CA VAL A 97 -10.29 -4.22 7.75
C VAL A 97 -9.48 -4.99 8.80
N GLY A 98 -10.09 -5.34 9.93
CA GLY A 98 -9.42 -6.14 10.96
C GLY A 98 -8.98 -7.52 10.45
N ALA A 99 -9.78 -8.16 9.60
CA ALA A 99 -9.41 -9.42 8.96
C ALA A 99 -8.24 -9.24 7.96
N LEU A 100 -8.21 -8.16 7.20
CA LEU A 100 -7.14 -7.83 6.28
C LEU A 100 -5.82 -7.58 7.04
N LEU A 101 -5.84 -6.77 8.09
CA LEU A 101 -4.68 -6.50 8.95
C LEU A 101 -4.16 -7.79 9.61
N ARG A 102 -5.04 -8.64 10.11
CA ARG A 102 -4.64 -9.94 10.68
C ARG A 102 -3.96 -10.83 9.65
N ARG A 103 -4.46 -10.88 8.41
CA ARG A 103 -3.80 -11.63 7.32
C ARG A 103 -2.42 -11.05 7.00
N MET A 104 -2.31 -9.73 6.92
CA MET A 104 -1.03 -9.05 6.67
C MET A 104 -0.01 -9.37 7.76
N HIS A 105 -0.38 -9.19 9.04
CA HIS A 105 0.51 -9.52 10.17
C HIS A 105 0.88 -11.00 10.22
N GLY A 106 -0.05 -11.90 9.89
CA GLY A 106 0.23 -13.34 9.79
C GLY A 106 1.27 -13.67 8.72
N ALA A 107 1.21 -13.02 7.56
CA ALA A 107 2.24 -13.16 6.53
C ALA A 107 3.56 -12.50 6.94
N ALA A 108 3.50 -11.29 7.53
CA ALA A 108 4.67 -10.56 8.00
C ALA A 108 5.46 -11.32 9.08
N ALA A 109 4.79 -12.14 9.90
CA ALA A 109 5.45 -13.01 10.88
C ALA A 109 6.37 -14.07 10.24
N GLY A 110 6.12 -14.42 8.97
CA GLY A 110 6.98 -15.31 8.17
C GLY A 110 8.09 -14.57 7.40
N VAL A 111 8.15 -13.24 7.46
CA VAL A 111 9.13 -12.42 6.75
C VAL A 111 10.22 -11.96 7.73
N PRO A 112 11.45 -12.47 7.63
CA PRO A 112 12.56 -11.94 8.40
C PRO A 112 12.80 -10.47 8.05
N PHE A 113 13.06 -9.65 9.06
CA PHE A 113 13.49 -8.27 8.87
C PHE A 113 14.66 -7.94 9.77
N ASP A 114 15.56 -7.09 9.27
CA ASP A 114 16.65 -6.54 10.06
C ASP A 114 16.21 -5.23 10.72
N ARG A 115 16.28 -5.19 12.06
CA ARG A 115 15.94 -4.00 12.85
C ARG A 115 16.92 -2.84 12.59
N ALA A 116 18.16 -3.15 12.18
CA ALA A 116 19.18 -2.15 11.85
C ALA A 116 19.04 -1.60 10.42
N ALA A 117 18.14 -2.15 9.60
CA ALA A 117 18.01 -1.76 8.19
C ALA A 117 17.49 -0.32 7.98
N GLY A 118 17.09 0.41 9.04
CA GLY A 118 16.66 1.81 8.91
C GLY A 118 15.19 1.95 8.53
N TRP A 119 14.33 1.04 9.00
CA TRP A 119 12.88 1.21 8.96
C TRP A 119 12.46 2.52 9.65
N PRO A 120 11.48 3.26 9.11
CA PRO A 120 10.93 4.43 9.81
C PRO A 120 10.31 4.01 11.15
N ALA A 121 10.76 4.64 12.23
CA ALA A 121 10.26 4.36 13.58
C ALA A 121 9.19 5.36 14.06
N ALA A 122 8.91 6.42 13.28
CA ALA A 122 8.08 7.54 13.72
C ALA A 122 6.64 7.14 14.12
N LEU A 123 6.07 6.14 13.45
CA LEU A 123 4.74 5.59 13.73
C LEU A 123 4.80 4.16 14.31
N ALA A 124 6.00 3.64 14.55
CA ALA A 124 6.16 2.31 15.12
C ALA A 124 5.95 2.37 16.64
N ASP A 125 5.33 1.34 17.20
CA ASP A 125 5.32 1.13 18.64
C ASP A 125 6.75 0.82 19.12
N PRO A 126 7.38 1.68 19.95
CA PRO A 126 8.76 1.48 20.39
C PRO A 126 8.91 0.21 21.26
N GLU A 127 7.89 -0.17 22.02
CA GLU A 127 7.94 -1.38 22.85
C GLU A 127 7.74 -2.61 21.96
N GLY A 128 6.72 -2.59 21.09
CA GLY A 128 6.47 -3.64 20.09
C GLY A 128 7.66 -3.87 19.15
N ALA A 129 8.38 -2.82 18.78
CA ALA A 129 9.57 -2.88 17.93
C ALA A 129 10.80 -3.50 18.62
N THR A 130 10.72 -3.89 19.89
CA THR A 130 11.77 -4.66 20.59
C THR A 130 11.28 -6.01 21.11
N ALA A 131 9.97 -6.25 21.07
CA ALA A 131 9.36 -7.47 21.55
C ALA A 131 9.77 -8.72 20.73
N PRO A 132 9.83 -9.90 21.37
CA PRO A 132 9.86 -11.18 20.66
C PRO A 132 8.65 -11.32 19.74
N GLY A 133 8.88 -11.77 18.50
CA GLY A 133 7.80 -11.91 17.51
C GLY A 133 7.30 -10.59 16.92
N ALA A 134 8.03 -9.48 17.11
CA ALA A 134 7.79 -8.25 16.36
C ALA A 134 7.77 -8.54 14.85
N VAL A 135 6.96 -7.77 14.13
CA VAL A 135 6.86 -7.84 12.66
C VAL A 135 6.91 -6.42 12.10
N VAL A 136 7.24 -6.30 10.82
CA VAL A 136 7.04 -5.05 10.10
C VAL A 136 5.53 -4.89 9.85
N CYS A 137 4.96 -3.83 10.41
CA CYS A 137 3.54 -3.47 10.28
C CYS A 137 3.37 -2.33 9.25
N HIS A 138 2.11 -2.05 8.88
CA HIS A 138 1.77 -0.86 8.08
C HIS A 138 1.95 0.45 8.86
N ASN A 139 1.72 0.43 10.18
CA ASN A 139 1.77 1.56 11.13
C ASN A 139 0.82 2.75 10.87
N ASP A 140 0.24 2.87 9.67
CA ASP A 140 -0.71 3.93 9.30
C ASP A 140 -2.01 3.39 8.66
N ALA A 141 -2.67 2.45 9.34
CA ALA A 141 -3.90 1.82 8.83
C ALA A 141 -5.14 2.73 9.08
N CYS A 142 -5.33 3.72 8.20
CA CYS A 142 -6.52 4.58 8.15
C CYS A 142 -7.40 4.23 6.93
N LEU A 143 -8.63 4.77 6.86
CA LEU A 143 -9.58 4.44 5.79
C LEU A 143 -9.09 4.88 4.40
N GLU A 144 -8.26 5.92 4.35
CA GLU A 144 -7.61 6.46 3.17
C GLU A 144 -6.51 5.54 2.62
N ASN A 145 -5.99 4.65 3.45
CA ASN A 145 -4.94 3.69 3.10
C ASN A 145 -5.50 2.28 2.86
N VAL A 146 -6.83 2.13 2.86
CA VAL A 146 -7.53 0.87 2.58
C VAL A 146 -8.26 0.97 1.25
N VAL A 147 -7.96 0.04 0.35
CA VAL A 147 -8.72 -0.16 -0.89
C VAL A 147 -9.86 -1.14 -0.62
N PHE A 148 -11.09 -0.72 -0.89
CA PHE A 148 -12.31 -1.51 -0.79
C PHE A 148 -12.74 -2.05 -2.15
N ARG A 149 -13.29 -3.27 -2.16
CA ARG A 149 -14.02 -3.85 -3.30
C ARG A 149 -15.34 -4.39 -2.79
N GLU A 150 -16.44 -3.96 -3.38
CA GLU A 150 -17.79 -4.42 -3.00
C GLU A 150 -18.05 -4.29 -1.48
N GLY A 151 -17.57 -3.21 -0.88
CA GLY A 151 -17.73 -2.94 0.57
C GLY A 151 -16.85 -3.78 1.50
N ARG A 152 -15.84 -4.50 0.98
CA ARG A 152 -14.85 -5.26 1.77
C ARG A 152 -13.44 -4.73 1.55
N ALA A 153 -12.66 -4.64 2.63
CA ALA A 153 -11.24 -4.31 2.55
C ALA A 153 -10.49 -5.37 1.73
N ALA A 154 -9.83 -4.93 0.66
CA ALA A 154 -9.16 -5.80 -0.31
C ALA A 154 -7.63 -5.64 -0.27
N ALA A 155 -7.12 -4.44 -0.01
CA ALA A 155 -5.70 -4.18 0.06
C ALA A 155 -5.37 -2.98 0.94
N LEU A 156 -4.11 -2.93 1.39
CA LEU A 156 -3.48 -1.79 2.04
C LEU A 156 -2.55 -1.10 1.02
N ILE A 157 -2.50 0.23 1.08
CA ILE A 157 -1.62 1.08 0.28
C ILE A 157 -1.00 2.14 1.18
N ASP A 158 0.05 2.81 0.69
CA ASP A 158 0.76 3.83 1.46
C ASP A 158 1.50 3.30 2.70
N PHE A 159 2.21 2.20 2.48
CA PHE A 159 3.31 1.72 3.33
C PHE A 159 4.51 2.66 3.29
#